data_AF-A0A2T0RNU6-F1
#
_entry.id   AF-A0A2T0RNU6-F1
#
_cell.length_a   1.000
_cell.length_b   1.000
_cell.length_c   1.000
_cell.angle_alpha   90.00
_cell.angle_beta   90.00
_cell.angle_gamma   90.00
#
_symmetry.space_group_name_H-M   'P 1'
#
loop_
_entity.id
_entity.type
_entity.pdbx_description
1 polymer ?
#
loop_
_entity_poly.entity_id
_entity_poly.type
_entity_poly.pdbx_seq_one_letter_code
_entity_poly.pdbx_strand_id
1 'polypeptide(L)'
;MTTYRIGEAAELLGVSVDTLRRWIDGGRLPAARDGNGHRSLAGTDLAAFARSLAEEPGPEAHRSSARNRLRGIVTAITRDAVMAQVDLQAGPFRMVSLMSREAVDDLGLEVGSVAVAVIKSTTVVVEQGDDR
;
A
#
# COMPACT_ATOMS: atom_id res chain seq x y z
N MET A 1 18.04 -14.56 -10.18
CA MET A 1 17.45 -13.23 -9.88
C MET A 1 16.00 -13.29 -10.32
N THR A 2 15.05 -12.99 -9.44
CA THR A 2 13.62 -12.96 -9.79
C THR A 2 13.36 -11.81 -10.76
N THR A 3 12.60 -12.08 -11.82
CA THR A 3 12.20 -11.09 -12.83
C THR A 3 10.69 -11.06 -12.92
N TYR A 4 10.11 -9.87 -13.06
CA TYR A 4 8.66 -9.68 -13.15
C TYR A 4 8.26 -9.14 -14.52
N ARG A 5 7.11 -9.59 -15.02
CA ARG A 5 6.42 -8.99 -16.15
C ARG A 5 5.82 -7.64 -15.74
N ILE A 6 5.52 -6.79 -16.72
CA ILE A 6 4.87 -5.49 -16.45
C ILE A 6 3.54 -5.69 -15.69
N GLY A 7 2.75 -6.71 -16.02
CA GLY A 7 1.49 -7.00 -15.31
C GLY A 7 1.70 -7.27 -13.83
N GLU A 8 2.52 -8.28 -13.52
CA GLU A 8 2.86 -8.66 -12.15
C GLU A 8 3.47 -7.50 -11.36
N ALA A 9 4.38 -6.74 -11.97
CA ALA A 9 4.99 -5.57 -11.33
C ALA A 9 3.98 -4.45 -11.06
N ALA A 10 2.97 -4.25 -11.92
CA ALA A 10 1.95 -3.23 -11.73
C ALA A 10 1.02 -3.60 -10.58
N GLU A 11 0.65 -4.89 -10.48
CA GLU A 11 -0.11 -5.43 -9.36
C GLU A 11 0.67 -5.28 -8.04
N LEU A 12 1.95 -5.66 -8.02
CA LEU A 12 2.83 -5.51 -6.84
C LEU A 12 2.96 -4.05 -6.37
N LEU A 13 2.94 -3.09 -7.31
CA LEU A 13 3.02 -1.65 -7.00
C LEU A 13 1.64 -1.02 -6.73
N GLY A 14 0.54 -1.76 -6.89
CA GLY A 14 -0.82 -1.24 -6.71
C GLY A 14 -1.22 -0.16 -7.72
N VAL A 15 -0.68 -0.21 -8.94
CA VAL A 15 -0.96 0.76 -10.01
C VAL A 15 -1.44 0.08 -11.29
N SER A 16 -2.01 0.85 -12.22
CA SER A 16 -2.37 0.30 -13.53
C SER A 16 -1.14 -0.03 -14.38
N VAL A 17 -1.26 -1.02 -15.26
CA VAL A 17 -0.22 -1.41 -16.24
C VAL A 17 0.23 -0.21 -17.07
N ASP A 18 -0.68 0.69 -17.46
CA ASP A 18 -0.34 1.89 -18.23
C ASP A 18 0.43 2.92 -17.41
N THR A 19 0.20 3.00 -16.10
CA THR A 19 1.02 3.84 -15.21
C THR A 19 2.44 3.29 -15.11
N LEU A 20 2.58 1.97 -14.96
CA LEU A 20 3.89 1.35 -14.92
C LEU A 20 4.65 1.50 -16.25
N ARG A 21 3.96 1.32 -17.39
CA ARG A 21 4.54 1.56 -18.73
C ARG A 21 5.07 2.98 -18.86
N ARG A 22 4.26 3.99 -18.46
CA ARG A 22 4.70 5.40 -18.48
C ARG A 22 5.94 5.64 -17.63
N TRP A 23 6.08 4.99 -16.47
CA TRP A 23 7.27 5.11 -15.64
C TRP A 23 8.51 4.47 -16.26
N ILE A 24 8.35 3.32 -16.91
CA ILE A 24 9.43 2.65 -17.66
C ILE A 24 9.87 3.51 -18.85
N ASP A 25 8.90 3.97 -19.66
CA ASP A 25 9.18 4.79 -20.84
C ASP A 25 9.78 6.16 -20.46
N GLY A 26 9.39 6.69 -19.29
CA GLY A 26 9.98 7.90 -18.71
C GLY A 26 11.31 7.68 -17.98
N GLY A 27 11.86 6.46 -17.98
CA GLY A 27 13.16 6.14 -17.37
C GLY A 27 13.17 6.13 -15.83
N ARG A 28 12.01 6.21 -15.18
CA ARG A 28 11.88 6.14 -13.70
C ARG A 28 12.13 4.75 -13.15
N LEU A 29 11.87 3.71 -13.94
CA LEU A 29 12.01 2.31 -13.53
C LEU A 29 12.72 1.52 -14.65
N PRO A 30 13.93 0.98 -14.40
CA PRO A 30 14.64 0.18 -15.40
C PRO A 30 13.87 -1.08 -15.81
N ALA A 31 13.88 -1.38 -17.11
CA ALA A 31 13.35 -2.63 -17.64
C ALA A 31 14.29 -3.17 -18.74
N ALA A 32 14.55 -4.46 -18.69
CA ALA A 32 15.29 -5.17 -19.74
C ALA A 32 14.32 -5.86 -20.70
N ARG A 33 14.80 -6.27 -21.88
CA ARG A 33 14.08 -7.22 -22.72
C ARG A 33 14.58 -8.63 -22.42
N ASP A 34 13.66 -9.56 -22.23
CA ASP A 34 13.99 -10.98 -22.14
C ASP A 34 14.40 -11.54 -23.52
N GLY A 35 14.87 -12.79 -23.56
CA GLY A 35 15.24 -13.47 -24.80
C GLY A 35 14.10 -13.62 -25.82
N ASN A 36 12.86 -13.40 -25.39
CA ASN A 36 11.65 -13.44 -26.23
C ASN A 36 11.19 -12.03 -26.64
N GLY A 37 12.00 -10.99 -26.38
CA GLY A 37 11.76 -9.61 -26.79
C GLY A 37 10.76 -8.85 -25.91
N HIS A 38 10.23 -9.47 -24.87
CA HIS A 38 9.27 -8.84 -23.97
C HIS A 38 9.98 -8.07 -22.85
N ARG A 39 9.34 -7.02 -22.34
CA ARG A 39 9.88 -6.23 -21.22
C ARG A 39 9.73 -6.98 -19.89
N SER A 40 10.84 -7.11 -19.17
CA SER A 40 10.95 -7.72 -17.85
C SER A 40 11.70 -6.80 -16.89
N LEU A 41 11.27 -6.73 -15.65
CA LEU A 41 11.88 -5.93 -14.59
C LEU A 41 12.66 -6.84 -13.65
N ALA A 42 13.88 -6.43 -13.28
CA ALA A 42 14.60 -7.12 -12.22
C ALA A 42 13.91 -6.85 -10.87
N GLY A 43 13.71 -7.89 -10.07
CA GLY A 43 13.06 -7.74 -8.76
C GLY A 43 13.79 -6.79 -7.81
N THR A 44 15.12 -6.67 -7.95
CA THR A 44 15.93 -5.70 -7.19
C THR A 44 15.59 -4.26 -7.53
N ASP A 45 15.39 -3.96 -8.82
CA ASP A 45 15.08 -2.61 -9.29
C ASP A 45 13.64 -2.25 -8.93
N LEU A 46 12.71 -3.20 -9.08
CA LEU A 46 11.32 -3.03 -8.68
C LEU A 46 11.19 -2.75 -7.18
N ALA A 47 11.90 -3.50 -6.33
CA ALA A 47 11.89 -3.29 -4.88
C ALA A 47 12.53 -1.95 -4.47
N ALA A 48 13.61 -1.53 -5.14
CA ALA A 48 14.22 -0.23 -4.90
C ALA A 48 13.27 0.93 -5.25
N PHE A 49 12.60 0.82 -6.40
CA PHE A 49 11.63 1.82 -6.84
C PHE A 49 10.42 1.90 -5.91
N ALA A 50 9.88 0.75 -5.48
CA ALA A 50 8.77 0.69 -4.52
C ALA A 50 9.09 1.44 -3.21
N ARG A 51 10.33 1.31 -2.70
CA ARG A 51 10.77 2.07 -1.52
C ARG A 51 10.79 3.58 -1.77
N SER A 52 11.31 4.03 -2.91
CA SER A 52 11.34 5.47 -3.22
C SER A 52 9.93 6.07 -3.31
N LEU A 53 8.95 5.33 -3.84
CA LEU A 53 7.55 5.78 -3.89
C LEU A 53 6.95 5.95 -2.50
N ALA A 54 7.32 5.11 -1.54
CA ALA A 54 6.85 5.20 -0.16
C ALA A 54 7.48 6.35 0.64
N GLU A 55 8.64 6.85 0.21
CA GLU A 55 9.38 7.92 0.89
C GLU A 55 8.99 9.34 0.47
N GLU A 56 8.30 9.53 -0.67
CA GLU A 56 7.78 10.83 -1.12
C GLU A 56 6.64 11.30 -0.18
N PRO A 57 6.85 12.28 0.73
CA PRO A 57 5.83 12.65 1.71
C PRO A 57 4.72 13.48 1.07
N GLY A 58 3.46 13.13 1.35
CA GLY A 58 2.34 14.05 1.14
C GLY A 58 2.40 15.26 2.10
N PRO A 59 1.65 16.34 1.83
CA PRO A 59 1.86 17.67 2.44
C PRO A 59 1.70 17.79 3.97
N GLU A 60 1.19 16.78 4.69
CA GLU A 60 0.82 16.89 6.11
C GLU A 60 1.24 15.67 6.96
N ALA A 61 2.52 15.30 6.93
CA ALA A 61 3.02 14.19 7.74
C ALA A 61 3.24 14.61 9.21
N HIS A 62 2.31 14.23 10.09
CA HIS A 62 2.58 14.13 11.53
C HIS A 62 3.82 13.22 11.75
N ARG A 63 4.83 13.70 12.49
CA ARG A 63 6.04 12.93 12.80
C ARG A 63 5.68 11.69 13.62
N SER A 64 5.61 10.54 12.97
CA SER A 64 5.38 9.23 13.56
C SER A 64 6.44 8.25 13.09
N SER A 65 6.84 7.31 13.95
CA SER A 65 7.78 6.23 13.59
C SER A 65 7.16 5.14 12.73
N ALA A 66 5.83 5.12 12.62
CA ALA A 66 5.12 4.22 11.72
C ALA A 66 5.37 4.63 10.26
N ARG A 67 5.91 3.68 9.47
CA ARG A 67 6.27 3.92 8.06
C ARG A 67 5.17 3.57 7.07
N ASN A 68 4.20 2.75 7.47
CA ASN A 68 3.11 2.34 6.60
C ASN A 68 1.91 3.23 6.87
N ARG A 69 1.49 4.00 5.85
CA ARG A 69 0.34 4.91 5.92
C ARG A 69 -0.55 4.66 4.72
N LEU A 70 -1.74 4.14 4.95
CA LEU A 70 -2.69 3.81 3.89
C LEU A 70 -3.92 4.69 4.05
N ARG A 71 -4.08 5.66 3.15
CA ARG A 71 -5.26 6.54 3.12
C ARG A 71 -6.45 5.75 2.56
N GLY A 72 -7.60 5.87 3.21
CA GLY A 72 -8.81 5.19 2.81
C GLY A 72 -10.08 5.90 3.27
N ILE A 73 -11.21 5.25 3.03
CA ILE A 73 -12.54 5.67 3.47
C ILE A 73 -13.09 4.67 4.48
N VAL A 74 -13.68 5.16 5.56
CA VAL A 74 -14.31 4.31 6.57
C VAL A 74 -15.59 3.72 5.99
N THR A 75 -15.71 2.40 5.99
CA THR A 75 -16.86 1.69 5.39
C THR A 75 -17.79 1.09 6.42
N ALA A 76 -17.29 0.79 7.62
CA ALA A 76 -18.10 0.33 8.75
C ALA A 76 -17.43 0.67 10.08
N ILE A 77 -18.25 0.84 11.12
CA ILE A 77 -17.78 0.96 12.49
C ILE A 77 -18.69 0.12 13.40
N THR A 78 -18.11 -0.84 14.11
CA THR A 78 -18.81 -1.63 15.12
C THR A 78 -18.28 -1.23 16.50
N ARG A 79 -19.14 -0.71 17.37
CA ARG A 79 -18.76 -0.29 18.72
C ARG A 79 -19.32 -1.29 19.74
N ASP A 80 -18.48 -1.68 20.69
CA ASP A 80 -18.89 -2.41 21.89
C ASP A 80 -18.79 -1.47 23.12
N ALA A 81 -18.74 -2.02 24.34
CA ALA A 81 -18.61 -1.24 25.56
C ALA A 81 -17.26 -0.50 25.66
N VAL A 82 -16.15 -1.18 25.37
CA VAL A 82 -14.78 -0.65 25.53
C VAL A 82 -14.05 -0.55 24.21
N MET A 83 -14.27 -1.49 23.31
CA MET A 83 -13.57 -1.61 22.04
C MET A 83 -14.48 -1.19 20.88
N ALA A 84 -13.84 -0.85 19.77
CA ALA A 84 -14.48 -0.64 18.49
C ALA A 84 -13.64 -1.25 17.37
N GLN A 85 -14.34 -1.74 16.37
CA GLN A 85 -13.77 -2.15 15.09
C GLN A 85 -14.09 -1.07 14.06
N VAL A 86 -13.06 -0.62 13.35
CA VAL A 86 -13.18 0.31 12.23
C VAL A 86 -12.68 -0.38 10.96
N ASP A 87 -13.55 -0.44 9.97
CA ASP A 87 -13.23 -0.97 8.65
C ASP A 87 -12.89 0.19 7.70
N LEU A 88 -11.74 0.10 7.05
CA LEU A 88 -11.24 1.10 6.11
C LEU A 88 -10.99 0.45 4.74
N GLN A 89 -11.52 1.05 3.67
CA GLN A 89 -11.15 0.71 2.31
C GLN A 89 -10.00 1.61 1.85
N ALA A 90 -8.80 1.04 1.66
CA ALA A 90 -7.60 1.74 1.22
C ALA A 90 -7.10 1.15 -0.11
N GLY A 91 -7.47 1.80 -1.22
CA GLY A 91 -7.22 1.24 -2.56
C GLY A 91 -7.95 -0.12 -2.71
N PRO A 92 -7.27 -1.18 -3.18
CA PRO A 92 -7.88 -2.52 -3.29
C PRO A 92 -7.97 -3.27 -1.95
N PHE A 93 -7.40 -2.73 -0.86
CA PHE A 93 -7.26 -3.45 0.41
C PHE A 93 -8.30 -3.00 1.44
N ARG A 94 -8.98 -3.97 2.07
CA ARG A 94 -9.78 -3.75 3.28
C ARG A 94 -8.88 -3.89 4.50
N MET A 95 -8.79 -2.83 5.29
CA MET A 95 -8.05 -2.79 6.54
C MET A 95 -9.03 -2.77 7.71
N VAL A 96 -8.73 -3.54 8.76
CA VAL A 96 -9.53 -3.58 9.98
C VAL A 96 -8.66 -3.10 11.14
N SER A 97 -9.13 -2.08 11.85
CA SER A 97 -8.49 -1.59 13.07
C SER A 97 -9.35 -1.91 14.27
N LEU A 98 -8.74 -2.50 15.31
CA LEU A 98 -9.32 -2.61 16.63
C LEU A 98 -8.73 -1.51 17.50
N MET A 99 -9.59 -0.66 18.05
CA MET A 99 -9.20 0.47 18.90
C MET A 99 -10.22 0.65 20.03
N SER A 100 -9.94 1.53 20.99
CA SER A 100 -10.94 1.85 22.01
C SER A 100 -12.12 2.57 21.37
N ARG A 101 -13.30 2.39 21.96
CA ARG A 101 -14.50 3.15 21.59
C ARG A 101 -14.25 4.65 21.69
N GLU A 102 -13.62 5.10 22.77
CA GLU A 102 -13.25 6.50 23.01
C GLU A 102 -12.39 7.05 21.87
N ALA A 103 -11.41 6.30 21.36
CA ALA A 103 -10.56 6.77 20.28
C ALA A 103 -11.33 6.95 18.96
N VAL A 104 -12.38 6.16 18.69
CA VAL A 104 -13.25 6.37 17.52
C VAL A 104 -14.02 7.68 17.65
N ASP A 105 -14.55 7.93 18.85
CA ASP A 105 -15.37 9.09 19.15
C ASP A 105 -14.51 10.38 19.19
N ASP A 106 -13.32 10.34 19.80
CA ASP A 106 -12.34 11.44 19.84
C ASP A 106 -11.84 11.84 18.45
N LEU A 107 -11.65 10.86 17.56
CA LEU A 107 -11.25 11.10 16.17
C LEU A 107 -12.42 11.52 15.28
N GLY A 108 -13.66 11.51 15.78
CA GLY A 108 -14.85 11.84 15.00
C GLY A 108 -15.04 10.91 13.80
N LEU A 109 -14.71 9.62 13.94
CA LEU A 109 -14.81 8.67 12.84
C LEU A 109 -16.27 8.30 12.57
N GLU A 110 -16.65 8.43 11.30
CA GLU A 110 -17.98 8.13 10.78
C GLU A 110 -17.84 7.32 9.49
N VAL A 111 -18.86 6.51 9.18
CA VAL A 111 -18.91 5.83 7.87
C VAL A 111 -18.95 6.88 6.76
N GLY A 112 -18.03 6.77 5.80
CA GLY A 112 -17.82 7.73 4.73
C GLY A 112 -16.71 8.75 4.99
N SER A 113 -16.18 8.84 6.22
CA SER A 113 -15.06 9.75 6.50
C SER A 113 -13.75 9.24 5.92
N VAL A 114 -12.86 10.16 5.58
CA VAL A 114 -11.48 9.82 5.17
C VAL A 114 -10.63 9.61 6.41
N ALA A 115 -9.91 8.49 6.45
CA ALA A 115 -8.94 8.21 7.50
C ALA A 115 -7.65 7.60 6.92
N VAL A 116 -6.60 7.56 7.74
CA VAL A 116 -5.32 6.96 7.37
C VAL A 116 -5.02 5.84 8.35
N ALA A 117 -4.94 4.61 7.84
CA ALA A 117 -4.41 3.49 8.62
C ALA A 117 -2.90 3.68 8.79
N VAL A 118 -2.46 3.83 10.04
CA VAL A 118 -1.05 4.03 10.40
C VAL A 118 -0.53 2.76 11.07
N ILE A 119 0.39 2.07 10.41
CA ILE A 119 0.88 0.76 10.86
C ILE A 119 2.39 0.84 11.13
N LYS A 120 2.79 0.42 12.33
CA LYS A 120 4.19 0.33 12.71
C LYS A 120 4.88 -0.81 11.95
N SER A 121 6.05 -0.55 11.38
CA SER A 121 6.78 -1.53 10.57
C SER A 121 7.10 -2.82 11.33
N THR A 122 7.29 -2.75 12.65
CA THR A 122 7.59 -3.90 13.51
C THR A 122 6.42 -4.88 13.71
N THR A 123 5.24 -4.57 13.18
CA THR A 123 4.03 -5.41 13.32
C THR A 123 3.61 -6.02 11.97
N VAL A 124 4.35 -5.75 10.90
CA VAL A 124 4.09 -6.36 9.59
C VAL A 124 4.69 -7.76 9.55
N VAL A 125 3.86 -8.74 9.16
CA VAL A 125 4.30 -10.11 8.89
C VAL A 125 4.49 -10.25 7.37
N VAL A 126 5.56 -10.93 6.96
CA VAL A 126 5.85 -11.23 5.56
C VAL A 126 5.75 -12.74 5.35
N GLU A 127 4.98 -13.14 4.36
CA GLU A 127 4.84 -14.52 3.91
C GLU A 127 5.34 -14.62 2.46
N GLN A 128 5.89 -15.78 2.09
CA GLN A 128 6.22 -16.05 0.69
C GLN A 128 4.90 -16.31 -0.07
N GLY A 129 4.72 -15.67 -1.22
CA GLY A 129 3.58 -15.96 -2.09
C GLY A 129 3.66 -17.39 -2.62
N ASP A 130 2.56 -18.14 -2.55
CA ASP A 130 2.42 -19.40 -3.25
C ASP A 130 2.23 -19.09 -4.74
N ASP A 131 3.27 -19.31 -5.55
CA ASP A 131 3.14 -19.36 -7.01
C ASP A 131 2.36 -20.63 -7.38
N ARG A 132 1.02 -20.53 -7.45
CA ARG A 132 0.14 -21.50 -8.12
C ARG A 132 -0.52 -20.91 -9.34
#